data_AF-A0A7G8EKQ7-F1
#
_entry.id   AF-A0A7G8EKQ7-F1
#
_cell.length_a   1.000
_cell.length_b   1.000
_cell.length_c   1.000
_cell.angle_alpha   90.00
_cell.angle_beta   90.00
_cell.angle_gamma   90.00
#
_symmetry.space_group_name_H-M   'P 1'
#
loop_
_entity.id
_entity.type
_entity.pdbx_description
1 polymer ?
#
loop_
_entity_poly.entity_id
_entity_poly.type
_entity_poly.pdbx_seq_one_letter_code
_entity_poly.pdbx_strand_id
1 'polypeptide(L)'
;MQAGRSRSTALALGLAWATLLPGGGGGRLRAQPAPEAIPPLLDLCQQARAAADAVQLRSLQDRLLALPTDQGLEPVLASADALVRCEAPDAALTVLARRSPAPGPGRRAWLLLQWRAADAGLDHERAAQALRWLAEGDPVRLQEVSLPLAPRQGASPQTRSALDQLADHLESLGRADEAAVVLLASRGTPESDARRWGRAVALSTGLEPDLRDSLLERALEQAAASGAWGLVADLLDQQLAAAPSGPITQLSAAEAQALQRRLRLSGRIDDAYGEWLLQRRFAADPARAAQLDRLLRSPRDPGGHAVQPPDPSLP
;
A
#
# COMPACT_ATOMS: atom_id res chain seq x y z
N MET A 1 -5.15 55.62 -46.97
CA MET A 1 -4.83 56.92 -47.60
C MET A 1 -3.60 57.48 -46.91
N GLN A 2 -2.54 57.76 -47.70
CA GLN A 2 -1.38 58.65 -47.46
C GLN A 2 -0.58 58.51 -46.14
N ALA A 3 0.73 58.70 -46.06
CA ALA A 3 1.90 58.69 -46.93
C ALA A 3 3.05 59.01 -45.95
N GLY A 4 4.19 58.32 -46.02
CA GLY A 4 5.28 58.59 -45.08
C GLY A 4 6.58 57.89 -45.46
N ARG A 5 7.17 58.32 -46.57
CA ARG A 5 8.53 57.98 -47.00
C ARG A 5 9.54 58.60 -46.02
N SER A 6 10.60 57.87 -45.69
CA SER A 6 11.95 58.46 -45.74
C SER A 6 12.99 57.41 -46.09
N ARG A 7 13.66 57.66 -47.21
CA ARG A 7 14.86 56.97 -47.67
C ARG A 7 16.05 57.84 -47.23
N SER A 8 17.07 57.24 -46.64
CA SER A 8 18.41 57.83 -46.61
C SER A 8 19.41 56.78 -47.06
N THR A 9 19.81 56.92 -48.32
CA THR A 9 21.04 56.39 -48.90
C THR A 9 22.20 57.28 -48.50
N ALA A 10 23.29 56.69 -47.99
CA ALA A 10 24.62 57.28 -48.07
C ALA A 10 25.62 56.18 -48.45
N LEU A 11 26.19 56.34 -49.63
CA LEU A 11 27.31 55.59 -50.17
C LEU A 11 28.62 56.26 -49.71
N ALA A 12 29.65 55.42 -49.52
CA ALA A 12 31.01 55.56 -50.09
C ALA A 12 32.17 55.48 -49.08
N LEU A 13 32.97 54.42 -49.32
CA LEU A 13 34.43 54.38 -49.42
C LEU A 13 35.31 54.85 -48.25
N GLY A 14 36.15 53.93 -47.78
CA GLY A 14 37.50 54.30 -47.34
C GLY A 14 38.19 53.29 -46.44
N LEU A 15 39.23 52.66 -47.01
CA LEU A 15 40.49 52.26 -46.36
C LEU A 15 40.52 50.93 -45.58
N ALA A 16 41.15 49.96 -46.26
CA ALA A 16 41.84 48.84 -45.66
C ALA A 16 43.01 49.29 -44.77
N TRP A 17 43.08 48.75 -43.56
CA TRP A 17 44.32 48.59 -42.80
C TRP A 17 44.38 47.17 -42.26
N ALA A 18 45.49 46.51 -42.55
CA ALA A 18 45.77 45.15 -42.17
C ALA A 18 46.40 45.07 -40.77
N THR A 19 46.21 43.90 -40.16
CA THR A 19 46.99 43.27 -39.09
C THR A 19 46.99 43.91 -37.70
N LEU A 20 46.38 43.21 -36.73
CA LEU A 20 47.11 42.48 -35.67
C LEU A 20 46.11 41.70 -34.81
N LEU A 21 46.14 40.37 -34.93
CA LEU A 21 45.52 39.44 -33.98
C LEU A 21 46.25 39.51 -32.64
N PRO A 22 45.53 39.61 -31.52
CA PRO A 22 45.97 39.02 -30.27
C PRO A 22 45.11 37.79 -29.98
N GLY A 23 45.79 36.65 -29.93
CA GLY A 23 45.54 35.55 -28.98
C GLY A 23 44.09 35.10 -28.82
N GLY A 24 43.77 34.00 -29.51
CA GLY A 24 42.66 33.14 -29.15
C GLY A 24 42.80 32.66 -27.71
N GLY A 25 42.20 33.39 -26.78
CA GLY A 25 41.77 32.88 -25.49
C GLY A 25 40.59 31.95 -25.75
N GLY A 26 40.90 30.69 -26.05
CA GLY A 26 39.93 29.60 -26.12
C GLY A 26 39.28 29.38 -24.75
N GLY A 27 38.39 30.29 -24.37
CA GLY A 27 37.38 30.05 -23.36
C GLY A 27 36.54 28.90 -23.89
N ARG A 28 36.88 27.68 -23.46
CA ARG A 28 35.96 26.55 -23.53
C ARG A 28 34.70 27.02 -22.80
N LEU A 29 33.71 27.50 -23.55
CA LEU A 29 32.32 27.40 -23.17
C LEU A 29 32.17 25.92 -22.83
N ARG A 30 32.26 25.57 -21.54
CA ARG A 30 31.84 24.26 -21.06
C ARG A 30 30.41 24.18 -21.56
N ALA A 31 30.18 23.34 -22.56
CA ALA A 31 28.84 22.98 -22.97
C ALA A 31 28.14 22.60 -21.66
N GLN A 32 27.11 23.37 -21.29
CA GLN A 32 26.28 22.97 -20.17
C GLN A 32 25.84 21.54 -20.49
N PRO A 33 26.06 20.58 -19.59
CA PRO A 33 25.53 19.25 -19.80
C PRO A 33 24.04 19.41 -20.10
N ALA A 34 23.55 18.65 -21.09
CA ALA A 34 22.14 18.68 -21.43
C ALA A 34 21.29 18.51 -20.16
N PRO A 35 20.12 19.16 -20.06
CA PRO A 35 19.28 19.02 -18.88
C PRO A 35 19.08 17.54 -18.57
N GLU A 36 19.40 17.18 -17.35
CA GLU A 36 19.40 15.79 -16.93
C GLU A 36 17.97 15.25 -16.94
N ALA A 37 17.73 14.18 -17.69
CA ALA A 37 16.40 13.62 -17.86
C ALA A 37 16.11 12.55 -16.79
N ILE A 38 14.86 12.51 -16.32
CA ILE A 38 14.39 11.55 -15.32
C ILE A 38 14.50 10.08 -15.77
N PRO A 39 14.09 9.68 -17.01
CA PRO A 39 14.14 8.27 -17.43
C PRO A 39 15.51 7.58 -17.28
N PRO A 40 16.64 8.13 -17.80
CA PRO A 40 17.94 7.48 -17.65
C PRO A 40 18.41 7.39 -16.20
N LEU A 41 18.05 8.35 -15.34
CA LEU A 41 18.35 8.29 -13.91
C LEU A 41 17.65 7.11 -13.23
N LEU A 42 16.41 6.82 -13.62
CA LEU A 42 15.64 5.70 -13.06
C LEU A 42 16.20 4.34 -13.43
N ASP A 43 16.70 4.18 -14.66
CA ASP A 43 17.37 2.95 -15.09
C ASP A 43 18.66 2.74 -14.29
N LEU A 44 19.42 3.81 -14.06
CA LEU A 44 20.61 3.77 -13.21
C LEU A 44 20.26 3.43 -11.74
N CYS A 45 19.14 3.94 -11.20
CA CYS A 45 18.69 3.56 -9.86
C CYS A 45 18.34 2.07 -9.79
N GLN A 46 17.70 1.51 -10.82
CA GLN A 46 17.41 0.07 -10.88
C GLN A 46 18.70 -0.77 -10.93
N GLN A 47 19.68 -0.36 -11.74
CA GLN A 47 20.97 -1.02 -11.84
C GLN A 47 21.75 -0.96 -10.53
N ALA A 48 21.81 0.21 -9.88
CA ALA A 48 22.47 0.37 -8.58
C ALA A 48 21.85 -0.53 -7.51
N ARG A 49 20.52 -0.65 -7.47
CA ARG A 49 19.82 -1.57 -6.56
C ARG A 49 20.11 -3.03 -6.85
N ALA A 50 20.08 -3.44 -8.13
CA ALA A 50 20.41 -4.80 -8.53
C ALA A 50 21.85 -5.17 -8.17
N ALA A 51 22.77 -4.20 -8.19
CA ALA A 51 24.16 -4.35 -7.78
C ALA A 51 24.39 -4.16 -6.26
N ALA A 52 23.35 -3.82 -5.48
CA ALA A 52 23.45 -3.42 -4.07
C ALA A 52 24.45 -2.27 -3.81
N ASP A 53 24.64 -1.37 -4.78
CA ASP A 53 25.54 -0.22 -4.68
C ASP A 53 24.82 0.98 -4.03
N ALA A 54 24.88 1.03 -2.70
CA ALA A 54 24.24 2.07 -1.91
C ALA A 54 24.86 3.47 -2.14
N VAL A 55 26.14 3.56 -2.53
CA VAL A 55 26.81 4.85 -2.76
C VAL A 55 26.34 5.45 -4.07
N GLN A 56 26.32 4.64 -5.13
CA GLN A 56 25.81 5.06 -6.42
C GLN A 56 24.32 5.40 -6.34
N LEU A 57 23.53 4.60 -5.62
CA LEU A 57 22.11 4.87 -5.42
C LEU A 57 21.89 6.24 -4.75
N ARG A 58 22.64 6.55 -3.69
CA ARG A 58 22.53 7.84 -2.99
C ARG A 58 22.92 9.03 -3.87
N SER A 59 24.00 8.89 -4.66
CA SER A 59 24.41 9.89 -5.64
C SER A 59 23.33 10.16 -6.70
N LEU A 60 22.62 9.12 -7.17
CA LEU A 60 21.51 9.26 -8.10
C LEU A 60 20.29 9.93 -7.45
N GLN A 61 19.99 9.61 -6.19
CA GLN A 61 18.93 10.27 -5.42
C GLN A 61 19.21 11.77 -5.24
N ASP A 62 20.45 12.14 -4.91
CA ASP A 62 20.86 13.55 -4.76
C ASP A 62 20.71 14.33 -6.08
N ARG A 63 21.07 13.70 -7.21
CA ARG A 63 20.87 14.27 -8.56
C ARG A 63 19.39 14.48 -8.88
N LEU A 64 18.54 13.49 -8.58
CA LEU A 64 17.09 13.60 -8.74
C LEU A 64 16.48 14.73 -7.88
N LEU A 65 16.94 14.88 -6.63
CA LEU A 65 16.49 15.93 -5.71
C LEU A 65 16.89 17.34 -6.18
N ALA A 66 18.01 17.45 -6.87
CA ALA A 66 18.56 18.70 -7.42
C ALA A 66 17.90 19.13 -8.75
N LEU A 67 17.04 18.30 -9.36
CA LEU A 67 16.33 18.67 -10.58
C LEU A 67 15.47 19.92 -10.36
N PRO A 68 15.37 20.82 -11.36
CA PRO A 68 14.56 22.03 -11.25
C PRO A 68 13.07 21.69 -11.19
N THR A 69 12.36 22.29 -10.24
CA THR A 69 10.92 22.06 -10.00
C THR A 69 10.09 23.35 -9.94
N ASP A 70 10.67 24.48 -10.31
CA ASP A 70 10.07 25.82 -10.25
C ASP A 70 8.98 26.04 -11.31
N GLN A 71 9.06 25.33 -12.44
CA GLN A 71 8.24 25.57 -13.63
C GLN A 71 6.77 25.14 -13.52
N GLY A 72 6.33 24.48 -12.44
CA GLY A 72 4.92 24.08 -12.32
C GLY A 72 4.68 22.99 -11.29
N LEU A 73 3.48 22.40 -11.35
CA LEU A 73 3.16 21.21 -10.56
C LEU A 73 3.71 19.94 -11.22
N GLU A 74 3.68 19.86 -12.55
CA GLU A 74 4.07 18.64 -13.28
C GLU A 74 5.54 18.24 -13.01
N PRO A 75 6.54 19.14 -13.08
CA PRO A 75 7.92 18.78 -12.75
C PRO A 75 8.10 18.35 -11.28
N VAL A 76 7.34 18.95 -10.35
CA VAL A 76 7.35 18.53 -8.93
C VAL A 76 6.85 17.09 -8.80
N LEU A 77 5.73 16.75 -9.45
CA LEU A 77 5.17 15.39 -9.41
C LEU A 77 6.09 14.38 -10.09
N ALA A 78 6.69 14.72 -11.24
CA ALA A 78 7.62 13.85 -11.96
C ALA A 78 8.89 13.56 -11.14
N SER A 79 9.51 14.60 -10.55
CA SER A 79 10.68 14.43 -9.68
C SER A 79 10.35 13.63 -8.41
N ALA A 80 9.20 13.88 -7.78
CA ALA A 80 8.80 13.14 -6.58
C ALA A 80 8.50 11.66 -6.89
N ASP A 81 7.81 11.34 -8.00
CA ASP A 81 7.60 9.94 -8.41
C ASP A 81 8.93 9.23 -8.68
N ALA A 82 9.86 9.93 -9.35
CA ALA A 82 11.17 9.38 -9.63
C ALA A 82 11.96 9.05 -8.35
N LEU A 83 11.90 9.93 -7.35
CA LEU A 83 12.52 9.71 -6.04
C LEU A 83 11.89 8.53 -5.29
N VAL A 84 10.56 8.38 -5.29
CA VAL A 84 9.90 7.20 -4.70
C VAL A 84 10.37 5.92 -5.39
N ARG A 85 10.46 5.91 -6.72
CA ARG A 85 10.92 4.74 -7.51
C ARG A 85 12.41 4.45 -7.33
N CYS A 86 13.19 5.45 -6.93
CA CYS A 86 14.61 5.35 -6.58
C CYS A 86 14.83 5.17 -5.06
N GLU A 87 13.81 4.73 -4.30
CA GLU A 87 13.91 4.42 -2.87
C GLU A 87 14.34 5.61 -1.99
N ALA A 88 13.91 6.82 -2.34
CA ALA A 88 14.13 8.05 -1.58
C ALA A 88 12.81 8.73 -1.17
N PRO A 89 11.96 8.10 -0.33
CA PRO A 89 10.66 8.63 0.06
C PRO A 89 10.74 10.00 0.75
N ASP A 90 11.71 10.22 1.63
CA ASP A 90 11.88 11.51 2.33
C ASP A 90 12.26 12.67 1.39
N ALA A 91 13.11 12.38 0.40
CA ALA A 91 13.46 13.34 -0.64
C ALA A 91 12.24 13.66 -1.52
N ALA A 92 11.41 12.67 -1.85
CA ALA A 92 10.16 12.89 -2.58
C ALA A 92 9.21 13.80 -1.78
N LEU A 93 9.06 13.57 -0.48
CA LEU A 93 8.26 14.43 0.40
C LEU A 93 8.81 15.86 0.48
N THR A 94 10.15 16.01 0.48
CA THR A 94 10.81 17.32 0.43
C THR A 94 10.49 18.05 -0.88
N VAL A 95 10.50 17.37 -2.02
CA VAL A 95 10.12 17.95 -3.31
C VAL A 95 8.63 18.35 -3.32
N LEU A 96 7.74 17.48 -2.85
CA LEU A 96 6.30 17.74 -2.78
C LEU A 96 5.96 18.94 -1.88
N ALA A 97 6.70 19.15 -0.79
CA ALA A 97 6.50 20.26 0.13
C ALA A 97 6.76 21.64 -0.49
N ARG A 98 7.50 21.71 -1.61
CA ARG A 98 7.80 22.98 -2.31
C ARG A 98 6.54 23.64 -2.91
N ARG A 99 5.47 22.87 -3.14
CA ARG A 99 4.24 23.38 -3.76
C ARG A 99 3.01 22.63 -3.30
N SER A 100 2.01 23.37 -2.85
CA SER A 100 0.68 22.84 -2.51
C SER A 100 -0.33 23.32 -3.56
N PRO A 101 -0.82 22.44 -4.46
CA PRO A 101 -1.78 22.83 -5.49
C PRO A 101 -3.16 23.16 -4.90
N ALA A 102 -3.91 24.04 -5.56
CA ALA A 102 -5.31 24.34 -5.26
C ALA A 102 -6.22 23.12 -5.56
N PRO A 103 -7.45 23.05 -5.00
CA PRO A 103 -8.38 21.96 -5.24
C PRO A 103 -8.59 21.66 -6.74
N GLY A 104 -8.65 20.37 -7.09
CA GLY A 104 -8.79 19.90 -8.47
C GLY A 104 -7.93 18.66 -8.77
N PRO A 105 -7.82 18.24 -10.05
CA PRO A 105 -7.09 17.04 -10.45
C PRO A 105 -5.61 17.04 -10.03
N GLY A 106 -4.94 18.20 -10.11
CA GLY A 106 -3.56 18.36 -9.66
C GLY A 106 -3.38 18.12 -8.16
N ARG A 107 -4.35 18.56 -7.33
CA ARG A 107 -4.34 18.27 -5.89
C ARG A 107 -4.52 16.80 -5.59
N ARG A 108 -5.43 16.12 -6.30
CA ARG A 108 -5.61 14.67 -6.16
C ARG A 108 -4.32 13.90 -6.50
N ALA A 109 -3.67 14.22 -7.62
CA ALA A 109 -2.41 13.58 -8.00
C ALA A 109 -1.30 13.83 -6.95
N TRP A 110 -1.20 15.06 -6.45
CA TRP A 110 -0.25 15.43 -5.40
C TRP A 110 -0.51 14.68 -4.08
N LEU A 111 -1.77 14.55 -3.65
CA LEU A 111 -2.13 13.80 -2.43
C LEU A 111 -1.84 12.31 -2.55
N LEU A 112 -2.13 11.70 -3.70
CA LEU A 112 -1.82 10.29 -3.94
C LEU A 112 -0.30 10.04 -3.91
N LEU A 113 0.49 10.94 -4.49
CA LEU A 113 1.94 10.82 -4.49
C LEU A 113 2.53 11.10 -3.09
N GLN A 114 1.95 12.04 -2.35
CA GLN A 114 2.30 12.27 -0.94
C GLN A 114 2.01 11.04 -0.07
N TRP A 115 0.82 10.44 -0.21
CA TRP A 115 0.50 9.19 0.47
C TRP A 115 1.52 8.10 0.13
N ARG A 116 1.80 7.87 -1.16
CA ARG A 116 2.74 6.81 -1.59
C ARG A 116 4.16 7.03 -1.06
N ALA A 117 4.64 8.26 -1.05
CA ALA A 117 5.96 8.58 -0.50
C ALA A 117 5.99 8.38 1.03
N ALA A 118 4.94 8.81 1.75
CA ALA A 118 4.82 8.60 3.19
C ALA A 118 4.71 7.11 3.56
N ASP A 119 3.90 6.35 2.85
CA ASP A 119 3.74 4.89 3.02
C ASP A 119 5.08 4.16 2.80
N ALA A 120 5.81 4.48 1.72
CA ALA A 120 7.13 3.91 1.46
C ALA A 120 8.19 4.29 2.50
N GLY A 121 8.05 5.45 3.15
CA GLY A 121 8.90 5.91 4.26
C GLY A 121 8.42 5.49 5.65
N LEU A 122 7.32 4.72 5.75
CA LEU A 122 6.66 4.35 7.01
C LEU A 122 6.21 5.55 7.87
N ASP A 123 5.98 6.73 7.27
CA ASP A 123 5.39 7.90 7.92
C ASP A 123 3.86 7.76 7.94
N HIS A 124 3.36 6.96 8.89
CA HIS A 124 1.93 6.63 9.01
C HIS A 124 1.04 7.85 9.28
N GLU A 125 1.51 8.84 10.04
CA GLU A 125 0.76 10.09 10.30
C GLU A 125 0.51 10.85 8.99
N ARG A 126 1.58 11.06 8.20
CA ARG A 126 1.47 11.78 6.94
C ARG A 126 0.68 11.00 5.90
N ALA A 127 0.85 9.69 5.85
CA ALA A 127 0.09 8.82 4.95
C ALA A 127 -1.42 8.89 5.27
N ALA A 128 -1.80 8.75 6.55
CA ALA A 128 -3.19 8.90 6.98
C ALA A 128 -3.75 10.30 6.68
N GLN A 129 -2.96 11.36 6.91
CA GLN A 129 -3.39 12.73 6.65
C GLN A 129 -3.63 13.00 5.15
N ALA A 130 -2.77 12.47 4.27
CA ALA A 130 -2.97 12.58 2.82
C ALA A 130 -4.28 11.91 2.36
N LEU A 131 -4.59 10.73 2.90
CA LEU A 131 -5.84 10.02 2.62
C LEU A 131 -7.05 10.75 3.20
N ARG A 132 -6.97 11.32 4.41
CA ARG A 132 -8.04 12.17 4.98
C ARG A 132 -8.32 13.41 4.14
N TRP A 133 -7.28 14.06 3.62
CA TRP A 133 -7.45 15.17 2.69
C TRP A 133 -8.06 14.73 1.36
N LEU A 134 -7.71 13.54 0.87
CA LEU A 134 -8.30 12.96 -0.33
C LEU A 134 -9.79 12.61 -0.14
N ALA A 135 -10.18 12.23 1.08
CA ALA A 135 -11.56 11.96 1.47
C ALA A 135 -12.42 13.24 1.50
N GLU A 136 -11.80 14.41 1.66
CA GLU A 136 -12.49 15.71 1.80
C GLU A 136 -13.58 15.69 2.90
N GLY A 137 -13.31 14.96 3.99
CA GLY A 137 -14.24 14.79 5.12
C GLY A 137 -15.23 13.63 5.00
N ASP A 138 -15.30 12.95 3.84
CA ASP A 138 -16.16 11.78 3.63
C ASP A 138 -15.30 10.51 3.37
N PRO A 139 -15.09 9.64 4.36
CA PRO A 139 -14.28 8.44 4.22
C PRO A 139 -14.85 7.45 3.20
N VAL A 140 -16.15 7.48 2.91
CA VAL A 140 -16.79 6.59 1.91
C VAL A 140 -16.14 6.77 0.54
N ARG A 141 -15.73 8.00 0.20
CA ARG A 141 -15.09 8.30 -1.10
C ARG A 141 -13.77 7.58 -1.31
N LEU A 142 -13.07 7.21 -0.22
CA LEU A 142 -11.84 6.44 -0.30
C LEU A 142 -12.06 4.99 -0.71
N GLN A 143 -13.29 4.49 -0.60
CA GLN A 143 -13.61 3.13 -1.00
C GLN A 143 -13.28 2.86 -2.47
N GLU A 144 -13.67 3.80 -3.34
CA GLU A 144 -13.53 3.73 -4.80
C GLU A 144 -12.12 4.13 -5.28
N VAL A 145 -11.23 4.51 -4.36
CA VAL A 145 -9.84 4.82 -4.70
C VAL A 145 -9.00 3.56 -4.51
N SER A 146 -8.62 2.93 -5.62
CA SER A 146 -7.67 1.81 -5.61
C SER A 146 -6.23 2.32 -5.56
N LEU A 147 -5.51 1.96 -4.51
CA LEU A 147 -4.11 2.27 -4.29
C LEU A 147 -3.24 1.06 -4.63
N PRO A 148 -2.14 1.22 -5.39
CA PRO A 148 -1.22 0.14 -5.66
C PRO A 148 -0.46 -0.23 -4.38
N LEU A 149 -0.37 -1.52 -4.08
CA LEU A 149 0.56 -2.02 -3.09
C LEU A 149 1.95 -2.14 -3.71
N ALA A 150 2.99 -1.97 -2.89
CA ALA A 150 4.36 -2.22 -3.31
C ALA A 150 4.46 -3.66 -3.88
N PRO A 151 4.97 -3.82 -5.11
CA PRO A 151 5.03 -5.14 -5.73
C PRO A 151 5.95 -6.05 -4.92
N ARG A 152 5.43 -7.21 -4.50
CA ARG A 152 6.29 -8.33 -4.11
C ARG A 152 6.96 -8.88 -5.37
N GLN A 153 8.25 -9.23 -5.28
CA GLN A 153 8.97 -9.82 -6.41
C GLN A 153 8.19 -11.02 -6.97
N GLY A 154 7.89 -10.99 -8.27
CA GLY A 154 7.17 -12.06 -8.97
C GLY A 154 5.65 -12.12 -8.74
N ALA A 155 5.06 -11.21 -7.96
CA ALA A 155 3.62 -11.16 -7.75
C ALA A 155 2.94 -10.18 -8.72
N SER A 156 1.71 -10.50 -9.14
CA SER A 156 0.87 -9.58 -9.90
C SER A 156 0.66 -8.27 -9.11
N PRO A 157 0.54 -7.11 -9.79
CA PRO A 157 0.23 -5.85 -9.14
C PRO A 157 -1.04 -5.99 -8.30
N GLN A 158 -0.91 -5.81 -6.99
CA GLN A 158 -2.05 -5.82 -6.08
C GLN A 158 -2.50 -4.39 -5.83
N THR A 159 -3.81 -4.20 -5.73
CA THR A 159 -4.39 -2.93 -5.31
C THR A 159 -5.23 -3.14 -4.06
N ARG A 160 -5.28 -2.13 -3.20
CA ARG A 160 -6.18 -2.08 -2.04
C ARG A 160 -6.95 -0.78 -2.03
N SER A 161 -8.13 -0.81 -1.43
CA SER A 161 -8.93 0.40 -1.24
C SER A 161 -8.19 1.39 -0.33
N ALA A 162 -8.26 2.68 -0.65
CA ALA A 162 -7.71 3.74 0.18
C ALA A 162 -8.39 3.81 1.55
N LEU A 163 -9.65 3.38 1.66
CA LEU A 163 -10.36 3.30 2.93
C LEU A 163 -9.66 2.28 3.85
N ASP A 164 -9.33 1.11 3.31
CA ASP A 164 -8.65 0.05 4.06
C ASP A 164 -7.21 0.47 4.44
N GLN A 165 -6.49 1.17 3.54
CA GLN A 165 -5.16 1.70 3.84
C GLN A 165 -5.19 2.80 4.91
N LEU A 166 -6.22 3.65 4.92
CA LEU A 166 -6.41 4.64 6.00
C LEU A 166 -6.60 3.93 7.35
N ALA A 167 -7.43 2.88 7.39
CA ALA A 167 -7.61 2.10 8.61
C ALA A 167 -6.30 1.44 9.09
N ASP A 168 -5.50 0.88 8.17
CA ASP A 168 -4.18 0.29 8.50
C ASP A 168 -3.23 1.32 9.11
N HIS A 169 -3.13 2.53 8.54
CA HIS A 169 -2.28 3.58 9.11
C HIS A 169 -2.76 4.02 10.49
N LEU A 170 -4.08 4.13 10.70
CA LEU A 170 -4.63 4.48 12.01
C LEU A 170 -4.34 3.41 13.06
N GLU A 171 -4.43 2.14 12.68
CA GLU A 171 -4.05 1.03 13.55
C GLU A 171 -2.56 1.10 13.93
N SER A 172 -1.66 1.33 12.96
CA SER A 172 -0.22 1.51 13.24
C SER A 172 0.10 2.69 14.16
N LEU A 173 -0.77 3.69 14.20
CA LEU A 173 -0.66 4.86 15.09
C LEU A 173 -1.29 4.62 16.47
N GLY A 174 -1.82 3.43 16.75
CA GLY A 174 -2.52 3.11 17.99
C GLY A 174 -3.92 3.72 18.08
N ARG A 175 -4.49 4.18 16.95
CA ARG A 175 -5.80 4.85 16.86
C ARG A 175 -6.88 3.86 16.40
N ALA A 176 -6.97 2.72 17.09
CA ALA A 176 -7.81 1.58 16.69
C ALA A 176 -9.30 1.92 16.60
N ASP A 177 -9.84 2.70 17.56
CA ASP A 177 -11.26 3.09 17.52
C ASP A 177 -11.56 4.03 16.31
N GLU A 178 -10.63 4.90 15.92
CA GLU A 178 -10.79 5.71 14.71
C GLU A 178 -10.74 4.85 13.44
N ALA A 179 -9.86 3.85 13.40
CA ALA A 179 -9.80 2.88 12.31
C ALA A 179 -11.14 2.12 12.18
N ALA A 180 -11.72 1.70 13.31
CA ALA A 180 -13.03 1.05 13.34
C ALA A 180 -14.12 1.96 12.77
N VAL A 181 -14.15 3.24 13.14
CA VAL A 181 -15.12 4.21 12.60
C VAL A 181 -14.97 4.37 11.08
N VAL A 182 -13.74 4.45 10.57
CA VAL A 182 -13.47 4.52 9.12
C VAL A 182 -14.00 3.28 8.39
N LEU A 183 -13.76 2.09 8.94
CA LEU A 183 -14.21 0.82 8.36
C LEU A 183 -15.74 0.68 8.38
N LEU A 184 -16.41 1.13 9.44
CA LEU A 184 -17.88 1.11 9.55
C LEU A 184 -18.58 2.07 8.58
N ALA A 185 -17.87 3.05 8.04
CA ALA A 185 -18.40 3.95 7.03
C ALA A 185 -18.54 3.28 5.65
N SER A 186 -18.02 2.07 5.44
CA SER A 186 -18.02 1.43 4.12
C SER A 186 -19.42 1.21 3.53
N ARG A 187 -19.48 1.23 2.20
CA ARG A 187 -20.67 0.94 1.38
C ARG A 187 -20.25 0.13 0.15
N GLY A 188 -19.64 -1.03 0.39
CA GLY A 188 -18.98 -1.85 -0.62
C GLY A 188 -19.86 -2.98 -1.16
N THR A 189 -19.18 -4.00 -1.68
CA THR A 189 -19.80 -5.29 -1.94
C THR A 189 -20.07 -6.00 -0.61
N PRO A 190 -21.05 -6.92 -0.55
CA PRO A 190 -21.35 -7.66 0.68
C PRO A 190 -20.12 -8.35 1.29
N GLU A 191 -19.26 -8.93 0.47
CA GLU A 191 -18.03 -9.56 0.97
C GLU A 191 -17.04 -8.55 1.56
N SER A 192 -16.86 -7.39 0.92
CA SER A 192 -15.96 -6.35 1.42
C SER A 192 -16.48 -5.69 2.71
N ASP A 193 -17.78 -5.45 2.80
CA ASP A 193 -18.41 -4.88 3.98
C ASP A 193 -18.36 -5.87 5.15
N ALA A 194 -18.63 -7.15 4.92
CA ALA A 194 -18.45 -8.20 5.94
C ALA A 194 -17.03 -8.20 6.53
N ARG A 195 -15.99 -8.11 5.68
CA ARG A 195 -14.59 -8.04 6.13
C ARG A 195 -14.33 -6.81 6.97
N ARG A 196 -14.80 -5.64 6.52
CA ARG A 196 -14.59 -4.36 7.21
C ARG A 196 -15.31 -4.30 8.54
N TRP A 197 -16.54 -4.81 8.61
CA TRP A 197 -17.31 -4.83 9.86
C TRP A 197 -16.70 -5.78 10.89
N GLY A 198 -16.27 -6.98 10.48
CA GLY A 198 -15.54 -7.89 11.36
C GLY A 198 -14.28 -7.24 11.93
N ARG A 199 -13.48 -6.62 11.05
CA ARG A 199 -12.27 -5.90 11.46
C ARG A 199 -12.58 -4.70 12.36
N ALA A 200 -13.61 -3.92 12.07
CA ALA A 200 -14.02 -2.80 12.92
C ALA A 200 -14.40 -3.26 14.33
N VAL A 201 -15.11 -4.38 14.43
CA VAL A 201 -15.42 -5.01 15.72
C VAL A 201 -14.15 -5.48 16.44
N ALA A 202 -13.16 -6.02 15.73
CA ALA A 202 -11.89 -6.46 16.33
C ALA A 202 -11.08 -5.29 16.89
N LEU A 203 -11.12 -4.15 16.20
CA LEU A 203 -10.35 -2.95 16.55
C LEU A 203 -11.01 -2.13 17.65
N SER A 204 -12.34 -2.16 17.77
CA SER A 204 -13.02 -1.28 18.71
C SER A 204 -13.08 -1.84 20.12
N THR A 205 -12.63 -1.03 21.07
CA THR A 205 -12.65 -1.38 22.50
C THR A 205 -13.91 -0.90 23.22
N GLY A 206 -14.60 0.11 22.64
CA GLY A 206 -15.76 0.77 23.25
C GLY A 206 -17.12 0.42 22.65
N LEU A 207 -17.21 -0.54 21.72
CA LEU A 207 -18.50 -0.98 21.19
C LEU A 207 -19.34 -1.67 22.28
N GLU A 208 -20.57 -1.19 22.43
CA GLU A 208 -21.61 -1.84 23.23
C GLU A 208 -21.79 -3.32 22.79
N PRO A 209 -21.93 -4.27 23.73
CA PRO A 209 -22.02 -5.70 23.43
C PRO A 209 -23.09 -6.04 22.38
N ASP A 210 -24.29 -5.50 22.51
CA ASP A 210 -25.39 -5.79 21.58
C ASP A 210 -25.11 -5.29 20.16
N LEU A 211 -24.45 -4.13 20.03
CA LEU A 211 -24.05 -3.57 18.74
C LEU A 211 -22.93 -4.40 18.12
N ARG A 212 -21.97 -4.84 18.93
CA ARG A 212 -20.89 -5.73 18.52
C ARG A 212 -21.43 -7.02 17.92
N ASP A 213 -22.33 -7.69 18.65
CA ASP A 213 -22.93 -8.95 18.24
C ASP A 213 -23.77 -8.77 16.96
N SER A 214 -24.56 -7.68 16.90
CA SER A 214 -25.34 -7.34 15.72
C SER A 214 -24.47 -7.10 14.47
N LEU A 215 -23.33 -6.43 14.62
CA LEU A 215 -22.38 -6.22 13.51
C LEU A 215 -21.74 -7.52 13.04
N LEU A 216 -21.34 -8.39 13.97
CA LEU A 216 -20.75 -9.69 13.64
C LEU A 216 -21.76 -10.62 12.96
N GLU A 217 -23.00 -10.70 13.43
CA GLU A 217 -24.03 -11.52 12.77
C GLU A 217 -24.33 -11.02 11.36
N ARG A 218 -24.44 -9.70 11.16
CA ARG A 218 -24.61 -9.13 9.82
C ARG A 218 -23.42 -9.41 8.91
N ALA A 219 -22.19 -9.35 9.43
CA ALA A 219 -20.98 -9.70 8.68
C ALA A 219 -20.98 -11.19 8.31
N LEU A 220 -21.37 -12.08 9.22
CA LEU A 220 -21.49 -13.52 8.98
C LEU A 220 -22.51 -13.83 7.89
N GLU A 221 -23.67 -13.19 7.92
CA GLU A 221 -24.72 -13.34 6.90
C GLU A 221 -24.21 -12.92 5.51
N GLN A 222 -23.56 -11.76 5.41
CA GLN A 222 -23.03 -11.27 4.14
C GLN A 222 -21.87 -12.12 3.60
N ALA A 223 -20.96 -12.55 4.48
CA ALA A 223 -19.86 -13.44 4.12
C ALA A 223 -20.37 -14.80 3.61
N ALA A 224 -21.35 -15.39 4.31
CA ALA A 224 -21.97 -16.65 3.92
C ALA A 224 -22.75 -16.53 2.60
N ALA A 225 -23.51 -15.45 2.41
CA ALA A 225 -24.23 -15.17 1.17
C ALA A 225 -23.29 -15.00 -0.04
N SER A 226 -22.09 -14.47 0.19
CA SER A 226 -21.05 -14.31 -0.84
C SER A 226 -20.20 -15.58 -1.05
N GLY A 227 -20.44 -16.65 -0.28
CA GLY A 227 -19.64 -17.87 -0.33
C GLY A 227 -18.20 -17.73 0.20
N ALA A 228 -17.92 -16.67 0.96
CA ALA A 228 -16.60 -16.39 1.52
C ALA A 228 -16.35 -17.22 2.79
N TRP A 229 -16.27 -18.55 2.64
CA TRP A 229 -16.24 -19.47 3.78
C TRP A 229 -15.03 -19.29 4.71
N GLY A 230 -13.88 -18.85 4.19
CA GLY A 230 -12.73 -18.48 5.03
C GLY A 230 -13.04 -17.30 5.96
N LEU A 231 -13.69 -16.26 5.43
CA LEU A 231 -14.12 -15.10 6.24
C LEU A 231 -15.17 -15.49 7.28
N VAL A 232 -16.09 -16.40 6.95
CA VAL A 232 -17.05 -16.93 7.94
C VAL A 232 -16.31 -17.63 9.08
N ALA A 233 -15.26 -18.41 8.79
CA ALA A 233 -14.45 -19.05 9.82
C ALA A 233 -13.76 -18.01 10.72
N ASP A 234 -13.12 -17.00 10.11
CA ASP A 234 -12.43 -15.92 10.84
C ASP A 234 -13.39 -15.14 11.78
N LEU A 235 -14.59 -14.82 11.30
CA LEU A 235 -15.61 -14.10 12.09
C LEU A 235 -16.15 -14.95 13.26
N LEU A 236 -16.32 -16.26 13.07
CA LEU A 236 -16.71 -17.17 14.15
C LEU A 236 -15.58 -17.35 15.17
N ASP A 237 -14.33 -17.42 14.72
CA ASP A 237 -13.16 -17.47 15.60
C ASP A 237 -13.03 -16.17 16.41
N GLN A 238 -13.41 -15.03 15.82
CA GLN A 238 -13.50 -13.75 16.52
C GLN A 238 -14.60 -13.73 17.60
N GLN A 239 -15.79 -14.28 17.34
CA GLN A 239 -16.83 -14.45 18.36
C GLN A 239 -16.33 -15.32 19.54
N LEU A 240 -15.47 -16.30 19.26
CA LEU A 240 -14.90 -17.21 20.26
C LEU A 240 -13.61 -16.69 20.90
N ALA A 241 -13.08 -15.55 20.48
CA ALA A 241 -11.77 -15.07 20.95
C ALA A 241 -11.78 -14.81 22.46
N ALA A 242 -12.81 -14.14 22.95
CA ALA A 242 -12.95 -13.79 24.38
C ALA A 242 -13.49 -14.93 25.25
N ALA A 243 -14.02 -16.00 24.65
CA ALA A 243 -14.64 -17.10 25.38
C ALA A 243 -13.63 -17.82 26.30
N PRO A 244 -14.01 -18.17 27.54
CA PRO A 244 -13.12 -18.87 28.44
C PRO A 244 -12.78 -20.27 27.87
N SER A 245 -11.51 -20.64 27.92
CA SER A 245 -11.10 -22.02 27.65
C SER A 245 -11.61 -22.93 28.77
N GLY A 246 -12.18 -24.08 28.42
CA GLY A 246 -12.85 -24.94 29.37
C GLY A 246 -13.97 -25.74 28.72
N PRO A 247 -14.65 -26.63 29.45
CA PRO A 247 -15.74 -27.43 28.90
C PRO A 247 -16.85 -26.54 28.32
N ILE A 248 -17.50 -27.02 27.25
CA ILE A 248 -18.58 -26.31 26.54
C ILE A 248 -19.71 -25.81 27.47
N THR A 249 -19.90 -26.44 28.62
CA THR A 249 -20.88 -26.06 29.65
C THR A 249 -20.59 -24.73 30.33
N GLN A 250 -19.37 -24.20 30.19
CA GLN A 250 -18.96 -22.89 30.71
C GLN A 250 -19.18 -21.76 29.70
N LEU A 251 -19.55 -22.09 28.45
CA LEU A 251 -19.86 -21.10 27.43
C LEU A 251 -21.25 -20.52 27.63
N SER A 252 -21.41 -19.24 27.29
CA SER A 252 -22.72 -18.66 27.05
C SER A 252 -23.42 -19.36 25.88
N ALA A 253 -24.74 -19.18 25.77
CA ALA A 253 -25.53 -19.74 24.67
C ALA A 253 -25.03 -19.26 23.30
N ALA A 254 -24.64 -17.99 23.18
CA ALA A 254 -24.12 -17.41 21.94
C ALA A 254 -22.76 -18.01 21.55
N GLU A 255 -21.83 -18.14 22.51
CA GLU A 255 -20.52 -18.76 22.27
C GLU A 255 -20.65 -20.25 21.91
N ALA A 256 -21.53 -20.99 22.59
CA ALA A 256 -21.80 -22.39 22.27
C ALA A 256 -22.36 -22.54 20.84
N GLN A 257 -23.25 -21.64 20.43
CA GLN A 257 -23.79 -21.60 19.07
C GLN A 257 -22.71 -21.26 18.02
N ALA A 258 -21.85 -20.28 18.30
CA ALA A 258 -20.72 -19.92 17.44
C ALA A 258 -19.75 -21.10 17.28
N LEU A 259 -19.40 -21.78 18.38
CA LEU A 259 -18.56 -22.98 18.37
C LEU A 259 -19.19 -24.09 17.51
N GLN A 260 -20.49 -24.36 17.67
CA GLN A 260 -21.17 -25.38 16.87
C GLN A 260 -21.18 -25.03 15.38
N ARG A 261 -21.44 -23.76 15.02
CA ARG A 261 -21.38 -23.27 13.63
C ARG A 261 -19.97 -23.46 13.07
N ARG A 262 -18.94 -23.13 13.84
CA ARG A 262 -17.53 -23.21 13.43
C ARG A 262 -17.07 -24.65 13.24
N LEU A 263 -17.39 -25.57 14.15
CA LEU A 263 -17.06 -26.98 14.01
C LEU A 263 -17.74 -27.62 12.79
N ARG A 264 -19.01 -27.26 12.52
CA ARG A 264 -19.71 -27.70 11.31
C ARG A 264 -19.05 -27.16 10.04
N LEU A 265 -18.60 -25.91 10.07
CA LEU A 265 -17.90 -25.28 8.96
C LEU A 265 -16.54 -25.93 8.70
N SER A 266 -15.77 -26.29 9.74
CA SER A 266 -14.45 -26.90 9.60
C SER A 266 -14.45 -28.11 8.66
N GLY A 267 -15.45 -29.00 8.78
CA GLY A 267 -15.60 -30.16 7.89
C GLY A 267 -15.98 -29.81 6.45
N ARG A 268 -16.56 -28.62 6.21
CA ARG A 268 -16.92 -28.14 4.87
C ARG A 268 -15.75 -27.45 4.14
N ILE A 269 -14.84 -26.84 4.90
CA ILE A 269 -13.66 -26.13 4.36
C ILE A 269 -12.36 -26.92 4.53
N ASP A 270 -12.45 -28.19 4.94
CA ASP A 270 -11.32 -29.09 5.21
C ASP A 270 -10.29 -28.52 6.23
N ASP A 271 -10.75 -27.72 7.20
CA ASP A 271 -9.93 -27.12 8.25
C ASP A 271 -9.80 -28.06 9.47
N ALA A 272 -9.08 -29.16 9.26
CA ALA A 272 -8.84 -30.16 10.30
C ALA A 272 -8.01 -29.61 11.48
N TYR A 273 -7.12 -28.65 11.22
CA TYR A 273 -6.29 -28.04 12.26
C TYR A 273 -7.10 -27.10 13.15
N GLY A 274 -7.93 -26.22 12.57
CA GLY A 274 -8.81 -25.36 13.34
C GLY A 274 -9.87 -26.14 14.12
N GLU A 275 -10.43 -27.22 13.54
CA GLU A 275 -11.32 -28.13 14.27
C GLU A 275 -10.61 -28.71 15.52
N TRP A 276 -9.40 -29.24 15.34
CA TRP A 276 -8.61 -29.80 16.44
C TRP A 276 -8.35 -28.78 17.56
N LEU A 277 -7.98 -27.56 17.20
CA LEU A 277 -7.70 -26.49 18.16
C LEU A 277 -8.94 -26.16 19.01
N LEU A 278 -10.10 -26.05 18.38
CA LEU A 278 -11.37 -25.75 19.05
C LEU A 278 -11.86 -26.90 19.93
N GLN A 279 -11.78 -28.14 19.43
CA GLN A 279 -12.15 -29.33 20.19
C GLN A 279 -11.33 -29.46 21.47
N ARG A 280 -10.02 -29.13 21.39
CA ARG A 280 -9.12 -29.12 22.54
C ARG A 280 -9.37 -27.94 23.48
N ARG A 281 -9.55 -26.73 22.96
CA ARG A 281 -9.78 -25.50 23.76
C ARG A 281 -11.05 -25.61 24.59
N PHE A 282 -12.12 -26.14 24.00
CA PHE A 282 -13.45 -26.17 24.61
C PHE A 282 -13.86 -27.54 25.17
N ALA A 283 -12.96 -28.52 25.13
CA ALA A 283 -13.21 -29.92 25.51
C ALA A 283 -14.55 -30.48 24.98
N ALA A 284 -14.91 -30.10 23.74
CA ALA A 284 -16.23 -30.37 23.18
C ALA A 284 -16.39 -31.85 22.79
N ASP A 285 -15.38 -32.43 22.14
CA ASP A 285 -15.29 -33.87 21.89
C ASP A 285 -13.81 -34.34 22.02
N PRO A 286 -13.43 -34.90 23.19
CA PRO A 286 -12.08 -35.41 23.42
C PRO A 286 -11.67 -36.56 22.48
N ALA A 287 -12.62 -37.40 22.07
CA ALA A 287 -12.33 -38.54 21.20
C ALA A 287 -12.02 -38.05 19.78
N ARG A 288 -12.79 -37.09 19.27
CA ARG A 288 -12.53 -36.42 18.00
C ARG A 288 -11.22 -35.63 18.03
N ALA A 289 -10.92 -34.92 19.11
CA ALA A 289 -9.64 -34.22 19.28
C ALA A 289 -8.44 -35.19 19.18
N ALA A 290 -8.52 -36.35 19.84
CA ALA A 290 -7.47 -37.38 19.76
C ALA A 290 -7.37 -38.04 18.38
N GLN A 291 -8.48 -38.15 17.64
CA GLN A 291 -8.47 -38.61 16.25
C GLN A 291 -7.74 -37.60 15.35
N LEU A 292 -8.10 -36.31 15.45
CA LEU A 292 -7.50 -35.25 14.64
C LEU A 292 -6.01 -35.06 14.95
N ASP A 293 -5.59 -35.14 16.22
CA ASP A 293 -4.17 -35.07 16.59
C ASP A 293 -3.35 -36.17 15.90
N ARG A 294 -3.90 -37.39 15.82
CA ARG A 294 -3.26 -38.50 15.08
C ARG A 294 -3.17 -38.23 13.57
N LEU A 295 -4.25 -37.73 12.96
CA LEU A 295 -4.30 -37.43 11.51
C LEU A 295 -3.36 -36.28 11.12
N LEU A 296 -3.22 -35.27 11.98
CA LEU A 296 -2.35 -34.12 11.73
C LEU A 296 -0.86 -34.46 11.91
N ARG A 297 -0.56 -35.44 12.78
CA ARG A 297 0.82 -35.90 13.03
C ARG A 297 1.28 -37.00 12.08
N SER A 298 0.38 -37.74 11.45
CA SER A 298 0.78 -38.78 10.49
C SER A 298 1.43 -38.13 9.26
N PRO A 299 2.53 -38.70 8.72
CA PRO A 299 3.01 -38.33 7.40
C PRO A 299 1.83 -38.39 6.43
N ARG A 300 1.56 -37.30 5.71
CA ARG A 300 0.58 -37.33 4.61
C ARG A 300 0.97 -38.49 3.68
N ASP A 301 -0.03 -39.19 3.15
CA ASP A 301 0.18 -40.32 2.23
C ASP A 301 1.29 -40.05 1.20
N PRO A 302 2.07 -41.08 0.82
CA PRO A 302 3.12 -40.94 -0.17
C PRO A 302 2.49 -40.47 -1.50
N GLY A 303 2.63 -39.19 -1.81
CA GLY A 303 2.04 -38.58 -3.01
C GLY A 303 1.80 -37.07 -2.94
N GLY A 304 1.75 -36.47 -1.74
CA GLY A 304 1.51 -35.03 -1.55
C GLY A 304 2.77 -34.18 -1.36
N HIS A 305 3.55 -33.98 -2.42
CA HIS A 305 4.62 -32.97 -2.61
C HIS A 305 5.77 -32.86 -1.57
N ALA A 306 6.87 -33.57 -1.85
CA ALA A 306 8.12 -32.99 -2.33
C ALA A 306 8.94 -34.13 -2.95
N VAL A 307 9.25 -34.07 -4.24
CA VAL A 307 10.31 -34.93 -4.78
C VAL A 307 11.57 -34.49 -4.06
N GLN A 308 12.07 -35.32 -3.15
CA GLN A 308 13.42 -35.14 -2.61
C GLN A 308 14.37 -35.12 -3.82
N PRO A 309 15.16 -34.04 -4.04
CA PRO A 309 16.25 -34.14 -4.99
C PRO A 309 17.15 -35.31 -4.53
N PRO A 310 17.66 -36.12 -5.47
CA PRO A 310 18.50 -37.26 -5.13
C PRO A 310 19.67 -36.79 -4.26
N ASP A 311 19.89 -37.51 -3.17
CA ASP A 311 21.04 -37.30 -2.29
C ASP A 311 22.32 -37.57 -3.10
N PRO A 312 23.21 -36.59 -3.32
CA PRO A 312 24.46 -36.79 -4.04
C PRO A 312 25.47 -37.67 -3.28
N SER A 313 25.10 -38.18 -2.10
CA SER A 313 25.96 -38.98 -1.22
C SER A 313 25.75 -40.50 -1.32
N LEU A 314 24.85 -40.98 -2.18
CA LEU A 314 24.68 -42.41 -2.42
C LEU A 314 25.32 -42.79 -3.78
N PRO A 315 26.23 -43.78 -3.82
CA PRO A 315 26.87 -44.23 -5.05
C PRO A 315 25.91 -44.95 -6.02
#